data_AF-A0A1H0IHD2-F1
#
_entry.id   AF-A0A1H0IHD2-F1
#
_cell.length_a   1.000
_cell.length_b   1.000
_cell.length_c   1.000
_cell.angle_alpha   90.00
_cell.angle_beta   90.00
_cell.angle_gamma   90.00
#
_symmetry.space_group_name_H-M   'P 1'
#
loop_
_entity.id
_entity.type
_entity.pdbx_description
1 polymer ?
#
loop_
_entity_poly.entity_id
_entity_poly.type
_entity_poly.pdbx_seq_one_letter_code
_entity_poly.pdbx_strand_id
1 'polypeptide(L)'
;MRATKTAVAGGLLGLGLVLAASGALGHGDVQPQPVKTDGLKPLGTEWLAENPYKGDAHAISIGASGFNQNCARCHGLEMISGGLAPDLRYLPQGKEGDEYFVERMKHGAVINGVTKMPVFDGLISQEGLWAIRSYIESKHEE
;
A
#
# COMPACT_ATOMS: atom_id res chain seq x y z
N MET A 1 -39.11 -21.21 61.71
CA MET A 1 -39.14 -20.75 60.31
C MET A 1 -37.72 -20.43 59.86
N ARG A 2 -37.30 -20.96 58.69
CA ARG A 2 -36.01 -20.70 58.03
C ARG A 2 -36.08 -19.38 57.23
N ALA A 3 -34.99 -18.61 57.20
CA ALA A 3 -34.48 -17.85 56.02
C ALA A 3 -33.05 -17.37 56.38
N THR A 4 -31.97 -18.04 55.97
CA THR A 4 -31.23 -18.01 54.69
C THR A 4 -30.50 -16.68 54.42
N LYS A 5 -29.18 -16.81 54.25
CA LYS A 5 -28.13 -15.82 53.94
C LYS A 5 -28.27 -15.24 52.53
N THR A 6 -27.72 -14.03 52.28
CA THR A 6 -26.73 -13.66 51.21
C THR A 6 -26.58 -12.13 51.11
N ALA A 7 -25.41 -11.57 51.46
CA ALA A 7 -24.29 -11.22 50.57
C ALA A 7 -24.55 -9.98 49.66
N VAL A 8 -24.15 -8.80 50.13
CA VAL A 8 -24.00 -7.58 49.31
C VAL A 8 -22.52 -7.40 49.01
N ALA A 9 -22.06 -7.90 47.87
CA ALA A 9 -20.75 -7.61 47.31
C ALA A 9 -20.85 -7.69 45.79
N GLY A 10 -21.22 -6.58 45.14
CA GLY A 10 -21.40 -6.58 43.68
C GLY A 10 -21.63 -5.22 43.04
N GLY A 11 -21.26 -4.12 43.68
CA GLY A 11 -21.60 -2.77 43.19
C GLY A 11 -20.54 -2.05 42.36
N LEU A 12 -19.25 -2.42 42.46
CA LEU A 12 -18.14 -1.57 41.98
C LEU A 12 -17.39 -2.09 40.74
N LEU A 13 -17.74 -3.26 40.21
CA LEU A 13 -17.08 -3.83 39.01
C LEU A 13 -17.82 -3.53 37.70
N GLY A 14 -19.03 -2.98 37.74
CA GLY A 14 -19.86 -2.78 36.54
C GLY A 14 -19.58 -1.51 35.73
N LEU A 15 -18.99 -0.48 36.32
CA LEU A 15 -18.87 0.84 35.66
C LEU A 15 -17.59 1.02 34.83
N GLY A 16 -16.59 0.14 35.00
CA GLY A 16 -15.31 0.23 34.27
C GLY A 16 -15.34 -0.33 32.85
N LEU A 17 -16.35 -1.14 32.48
CA LEU A 17 -16.36 -1.89 31.22
C LEU A 17 -17.06 -1.16 30.06
N VAL A 18 -17.74 -0.03 30.31
CA VAL A 18 -18.58 0.64 29.29
C VAL A 18 -17.82 1.72 28.50
N LEU A 19 -16.62 2.13 28.93
CA LEU A 19 -15.82 3.17 28.25
C LEU A 19 -14.76 2.63 27.27
N ALA A 20 -14.66 1.32 27.04
CA ALA A 20 -13.67 0.74 26.12
C ALA A 20 -14.15 0.60 24.65
N ALA A 21 -15.31 1.18 24.31
CA ALA A 21 -15.77 1.29 22.92
C ALA A 21 -15.19 2.54 22.26
N SER A 22 -13.85 2.69 22.27
CA SER A 22 -13.18 3.58 21.34
C SER A 22 -13.50 3.07 19.94
N GLY A 23 -14.27 3.83 19.17
CA GLY A 23 -14.60 3.47 17.80
C GLY A 23 -13.32 3.18 17.02
N ALA A 24 -13.10 1.91 16.69
CA ALA A 24 -12.05 1.52 15.79
C ALA A 24 -12.44 2.05 14.41
N LEU A 25 -11.97 3.24 14.05
CA LEU A 25 -11.93 3.74 12.68
C LEU A 25 -10.91 2.89 11.91
N GLY A 26 -11.23 1.62 11.71
CA GLY A 26 -10.38 0.63 11.07
C GLY A 26 -10.35 0.74 9.55
N HIS A 27 -11.15 1.64 8.97
CA HIS A 27 -10.95 2.05 7.60
C HIS A 27 -9.98 3.24 7.60
N GLY A 28 -8.74 3.00 7.18
CA GLY A 28 -7.84 4.08 6.80
C GLY A 28 -8.44 4.90 5.66
N ASP A 29 -7.84 6.04 5.37
CA ASP A 29 -8.16 6.77 4.14
C ASP A 29 -7.95 5.84 2.93
N VAL A 30 -8.96 5.76 2.06
CA VAL A 30 -8.95 4.92 0.85
C VAL A 30 -8.24 5.61 -0.31
N GLN A 31 -7.81 6.86 -0.13
CA GLN A 31 -6.98 7.58 -1.08
C GLN A 31 -5.54 7.04 -1.10
N PRO A 32 -4.83 7.07 -2.26
CA PRO A 32 -3.40 6.77 -2.30
C PRO A 32 -2.61 7.61 -1.28
N GLN A 33 -1.72 6.93 -0.57
CA GLN A 33 -0.91 7.51 0.49
C GLN A 33 0.44 7.96 -0.06
N PRO A 34 0.91 9.17 0.30
CA PRO A 34 2.21 9.66 -0.13
C PRO A 34 3.33 8.77 0.40
N VAL A 35 4.34 8.54 -0.45
CA VAL A 35 5.54 7.75 -0.09
C VAL A 35 6.63 8.71 0.38
N LYS A 36 7.23 8.44 1.53
CA LYS A 36 8.38 9.21 2.03
C LYS A 36 9.65 8.79 1.30
N THR A 37 10.32 9.75 0.67
CA THR A 37 11.44 9.52 -0.25
C THR A 37 12.76 10.10 0.27
N ASP A 38 12.83 10.34 1.59
CA ASP A 38 14.00 10.87 2.26
C ASP A 38 15.26 10.05 1.92
N GLY A 39 16.31 10.74 1.45
CA GLY A 39 17.58 10.12 1.08
C GLY A 39 17.65 9.60 -0.36
N LEU A 40 16.57 9.66 -1.14
CA LEU A 40 16.63 9.39 -2.58
C LEU A 40 17.15 10.61 -3.35
N LYS A 41 17.84 10.38 -4.47
CA LYS A 41 18.24 11.45 -5.38
C LYS A 41 16.96 12.13 -5.91
N PRO A 42 16.76 13.43 -5.69
CA PRO A 42 15.54 14.12 -6.11
C PRO A 42 15.39 14.10 -7.64
N LEU A 43 14.16 14.03 -8.10
CA LEU A 43 13.79 14.05 -9.50
C LEU A 43 13.04 15.33 -9.84
N GLY A 44 12.83 15.56 -11.13
CA GLY A 44 12.06 16.69 -11.64
C GLY A 44 10.58 16.38 -11.77
N THR A 45 9.84 17.35 -12.32
CA THR A 45 8.43 17.18 -12.69
C THR A 45 8.25 16.31 -13.93
N GLU A 46 9.24 16.31 -14.82
CA GLU A 46 9.20 15.49 -16.03
C GLU A 46 9.52 14.03 -15.69
N TRP A 47 8.70 13.13 -16.21
CA TRP A 47 8.90 11.70 -16.07
C TRP A 47 10.17 11.24 -16.77
N LEU A 48 11.01 10.52 -16.04
CA LEU A 48 12.13 9.79 -16.62
C LEU A 48 11.61 8.58 -17.42
N ALA A 49 12.36 8.16 -18.44
CA ALA A 49 11.99 7.01 -19.27
C ALA A 49 12.38 5.67 -18.64
N GLU A 50 13.34 5.66 -17.73
CA GLU A 50 13.89 4.46 -17.10
C GLU A 50 14.08 4.68 -15.60
N ASN A 51 13.99 3.61 -14.82
CA ASN A 51 14.11 3.65 -13.37
C ASN A 51 15.50 4.14 -12.92
N PRO A 52 15.62 5.34 -12.31
CA PRO A 52 16.91 5.87 -11.85
C PRO A 52 17.43 5.18 -10.58
N TYR A 53 16.59 4.40 -9.89
CA TYR A 53 16.91 3.75 -8.62
C TYR A 53 17.00 2.23 -8.73
N LYS A 54 17.20 1.71 -9.94
CA LYS A 54 17.33 0.26 -10.18
C LYS A 54 18.45 -0.32 -9.34
N GLY A 55 18.14 -1.34 -8.53
CA GLY A 55 19.10 -2.00 -7.65
C GLY A 55 19.54 -1.21 -6.40
N ASP A 56 19.00 -0.02 -6.17
CA ASP A 56 19.27 0.75 -4.95
C ASP A 56 18.52 0.15 -3.75
N ALA A 57 19.25 -0.32 -2.74
CA ALA A 57 18.67 -1.00 -1.58
C ALA A 57 17.77 -0.09 -0.72
N HIS A 58 18.08 1.21 -0.64
CA HIS A 58 17.28 2.17 0.10
C HIS A 58 15.96 2.46 -0.64
N ALA A 59 16.03 2.65 -1.96
CA ALA A 59 14.85 2.79 -2.80
C ALA A 59 13.96 1.55 -2.76
N ILE A 60 14.55 0.34 -2.77
CA ILE A 60 13.80 -0.91 -2.62
C ILE A 60 13.08 -0.96 -1.26
N SER A 61 13.72 -0.54 -0.17
CA SER A 61 13.11 -0.50 1.17
C SER A 61 11.93 0.48 1.24
N ILE A 62 12.10 1.69 0.70
CA ILE A 62 11.04 2.69 0.56
C ILE A 62 9.90 2.13 -0.31
N GLY A 63 10.26 1.52 -1.45
CA GLY A 63 9.34 0.93 -2.40
C GLY A 63 8.50 -0.20 -1.81
N ALA A 64 9.09 -1.06 -0.99
CA ALA A 64 8.36 -2.12 -0.28
C ALA A 64 7.27 -1.55 0.63
N SER A 65 7.60 -0.49 1.38
CA SER A 65 6.65 0.20 2.24
C SER A 65 5.55 0.90 1.42
N GLY A 66 5.92 1.60 0.35
CA GLY A 66 4.99 2.29 -0.54
C GLY A 66 4.05 1.32 -1.26
N PHE A 67 4.56 0.19 -1.74
CA PHE A 67 3.80 -0.86 -2.41
C PHE A 67 2.78 -1.49 -1.45
N ASN A 68 3.18 -1.80 -0.22
CA ASN A 68 2.29 -2.38 0.78
C ASN A 68 1.12 -1.45 1.14
N GLN A 69 1.34 -0.14 1.13
CA GLN A 69 0.31 0.85 1.42
C GLN A 69 -0.64 1.09 0.24
N ASN A 70 -0.11 1.07 -0.99
CA ASN A 70 -0.85 1.58 -2.16
C ASN A 70 -1.28 0.51 -3.17
N CYS A 71 -0.57 -0.63 -3.25
CA CYS A 71 -0.67 -1.56 -4.37
C CYS A 71 -1.08 -2.97 -3.94
N ALA A 72 -0.59 -3.42 -2.77
CA ALA A 72 -0.71 -4.79 -2.32
C ALA A 72 -2.16 -5.28 -2.14
N ARG A 73 -3.11 -4.37 -1.89
CA ARG A 73 -4.53 -4.74 -1.79
C ARG A 73 -5.08 -5.37 -3.07
N CYS A 74 -4.54 -4.98 -4.24
CA CYS A 74 -4.98 -5.48 -5.54
C CYS A 74 -4.00 -6.48 -6.14
N HIS A 75 -2.70 -6.18 -6.04
CA HIS A 75 -1.63 -6.98 -6.63
C HIS A 75 -1.07 -8.05 -5.69
N GLY A 76 -1.57 -8.13 -4.46
CA GLY A 76 -1.10 -9.07 -3.45
C GLY A 76 0.11 -8.58 -2.67
N LEU A 77 0.34 -9.14 -1.49
CA LEU A 77 1.54 -8.89 -0.69
C LEU A 77 2.74 -9.48 -1.42
N GLU A 78 3.86 -8.76 -1.42
CA GLU A 78 5.05 -9.14 -2.19
C GLU A 78 4.74 -9.44 -3.67
N MET A 79 3.70 -8.79 -4.23
CA MET A 79 3.27 -8.90 -5.62
C MET A 79 2.64 -10.25 -5.99
N ILE A 80 2.47 -11.16 -5.02
CA ILE A 80 1.85 -12.48 -5.21
C ILE A 80 0.34 -12.30 -5.32
N SER A 81 -0.16 -12.20 -6.55
CA SER A 81 -1.56 -11.86 -6.79
C SER A 81 -2.52 -13.01 -6.47
N GLY A 82 -3.65 -12.68 -5.83
CA GLY A 82 -4.80 -13.58 -5.65
C GLY A 82 -5.77 -13.62 -6.84
N GLY A 83 -5.42 -13.02 -7.98
CA GLY A 83 -6.24 -13.00 -9.21
C GLY A 83 -7.12 -11.76 -9.39
N LEU A 84 -7.07 -10.78 -8.48
CA LEU A 84 -7.81 -9.52 -8.61
C LEU A 84 -7.16 -8.57 -9.64
N ALA A 85 -5.83 -8.49 -9.62
CA ALA A 85 -5.01 -7.75 -10.57
C ALA A 85 -3.83 -8.62 -11.04
N PRO A 86 -3.07 -8.23 -12.09
CA PRO A 86 -1.91 -9.00 -12.53
C PRO A 86 -0.86 -9.19 -11.43
N ASP A 87 -0.19 -10.33 -11.42
CA ASP A 87 1.00 -10.58 -10.59
C ASP A 87 2.18 -9.80 -11.17
N LEU A 88 2.74 -8.88 -10.37
CA LEU A 88 3.77 -7.96 -10.85
C LEU A 88 5.17 -8.56 -10.84
N ARG A 89 5.36 -9.78 -10.31
CA ARG A 89 6.65 -10.47 -10.39
C ARG A 89 7.02 -10.78 -11.85
N TYR A 90 6.03 -10.95 -12.71
CA TYR A 90 6.23 -11.20 -14.15
C TYR A 90 6.24 -9.92 -15.01
N LEU A 91 6.22 -8.73 -14.40
CA LEU A 91 6.37 -7.49 -15.15
C LEU A 91 7.82 -7.41 -15.69
N PRO A 92 8.06 -7.19 -17.00
CA PRO A 92 9.40 -7.16 -17.56
C PRO A 92 10.33 -6.21 -16.80
N GLN A 93 11.61 -6.55 -16.71
CA GLN A 93 12.62 -5.65 -16.19
C GLN A 93 13.09 -4.66 -17.25
N GLY A 94 13.76 -3.60 -16.82
CA GLY A 94 14.36 -2.65 -17.75
C GLY A 94 13.32 -1.77 -18.45
N LYS A 95 13.76 -1.17 -19.56
CA LYS A 95 13.01 -0.13 -20.26
C LYS A 95 11.59 -0.51 -20.65
N GLU A 96 11.37 -1.74 -21.12
CA GLU A 96 10.04 -2.21 -21.52
C GLU A 96 9.04 -2.18 -20.35
N GLY A 97 9.43 -2.73 -19.19
CA GLY A 97 8.57 -2.69 -18.02
C GLY A 97 8.50 -1.32 -17.36
N ASP A 98 9.54 -0.48 -17.51
CA ASP A 98 9.55 0.90 -17.03
C ASP A 98 8.51 1.73 -17.82
N GLU A 99 8.46 1.58 -19.14
CA GLU A 99 7.44 2.21 -20.00
C GLU A 99 6.03 1.77 -19.58
N TYR A 100 5.81 0.47 -19.38
CA TYR A 100 4.52 -0.03 -18.92
C TYR A 100 4.13 0.52 -17.55
N PHE A 101 5.09 0.53 -16.60
CA PHE A 101 4.88 1.04 -15.25
C PHE A 101 4.48 2.52 -15.27
N VAL A 102 5.22 3.36 -15.99
CA VAL A 102 4.94 4.80 -16.11
C VAL A 102 3.57 5.03 -16.72
N GLU A 103 3.21 4.31 -17.79
CA GLU A 103 1.90 4.43 -18.42
C GLU A 103 0.76 4.08 -17.46
N ARG A 104 0.92 3.02 -16.65
CA ARG A 104 -0.07 2.68 -15.61
C ARG A 104 -0.14 3.73 -14.50
N MET A 105 0.98 4.32 -14.09
CA MET A 105 0.96 5.35 -13.04
C MET A 105 0.27 6.63 -13.49
N LYS A 106 0.49 7.03 -14.74
CA LYS A 106 -0.08 8.25 -15.34
C LYS A 106 -1.55 8.11 -15.72
N HIS A 107 -1.96 6.94 -16.20
CA HIS A 107 -3.27 6.76 -16.82
C HIS A 107 -4.16 5.72 -16.13
N GLY A 108 -3.64 4.99 -15.14
CA GLY A 108 -4.35 3.90 -14.48
C GLY A 108 -4.69 2.77 -15.46
N ALA A 109 -5.78 2.05 -15.18
CA ALA A 109 -6.34 1.07 -16.10
C ALA A 109 -7.87 1.12 -16.04
N VAL A 110 -8.50 1.32 -17.20
CA VAL A 110 -9.96 1.28 -17.37
C VAL A 110 -10.30 0.09 -18.26
N ILE A 111 -11.11 -0.83 -17.74
CA ILE A 111 -11.54 -2.04 -18.45
C ILE A 111 -13.06 -2.04 -18.49
N ASN A 112 -13.63 -2.11 -19.70
CA ASN A 112 -15.08 -2.06 -19.93
C ASN A 112 -15.75 -0.83 -19.27
N GLY A 113 -15.10 0.34 -19.35
CA GLY A 113 -15.59 1.58 -18.77
C GLY A 113 -15.45 1.69 -17.24
N VAL A 114 -14.86 0.70 -16.57
CA VAL A 114 -14.66 0.69 -15.12
C VAL A 114 -13.17 0.86 -14.80
N THR A 115 -12.84 1.82 -13.95
CA THR A 115 -11.48 1.98 -13.41
C THR A 115 -11.12 0.78 -12.54
N LYS A 116 -10.13 0.00 -12.99
CA LYS A 116 -9.58 -1.17 -12.28
C LYS A 116 -8.30 -0.84 -11.53
N MET A 117 -7.56 0.15 -12.02
CA MET A 117 -6.36 0.68 -11.38
C MET A 117 -6.44 2.20 -11.40
N PRO A 118 -6.30 2.88 -10.25
CA PRO A 118 -6.35 4.34 -10.20
C PRO A 118 -5.09 4.96 -10.81
N VAL A 119 -5.18 6.24 -11.15
CA VAL A 119 -4.03 7.07 -11.49
C VAL A 119 -3.30 7.43 -10.20
N PHE A 120 -1.97 7.33 -10.20
CA PHE A 120 -1.13 7.66 -9.05
C PHE A 120 -0.24 8.88 -9.30
N ASP A 121 -0.01 9.25 -10.56
CA ASP A 121 0.72 10.46 -10.91
C ASP A 121 0.06 11.72 -10.31
N GLY A 122 0.87 12.60 -9.74
CA GLY A 122 0.42 13.77 -8.99
C GLY A 122 -0.11 13.48 -7.57
N LEU A 123 -0.34 12.21 -7.20
CA LEU A 123 -0.70 11.81 -5.82
C LEU A 123 0.51 11.28 -5.06
N ILE A 124 1.32 10.47 -5.72
CA ILE A 124 2.61 9.98 -5.23
C ILE A 124 3.69 10.64 -6.09
N SER A 125 4.75 11.13 -5.45
CA SER A 125 5.86 11.77 -6.18
C SER A 125 6.53 10.77 -7.12
N GLN A 126 7.20 11.28 -8.16
CA GLN A 126 7.92 10.45 -9.11
C GLN A 126 8.95 9.55 -8.41
N GLU A 127 9.62 10.07 -7.38
CA GLU A 127 10.58 9.32 -6.58
C GLU A 127 9.93 8.15 -5.83
N GLY A 128 8.74 8.37 -5.27
CA GLY A 128 7.99 7.33 -4.57
C GLY A 128 7.55 6.21 -5.51
N LEU A 129 7.10 6.59 -6.72
CA LEU A 129 6.70 5.64 -7.75
C LEU A 129 7.90 4.85 -8.29
N TRP A 130 9.03 5.50 -8.56
CA TRP A 130 10.26 4.80 -8.95
C TRP A 130 10.81 3.90 -7.85
N ALA A 131 10.72 4.30 -6.58
CA ALA A 131 11.07 3.42 -5.47
C ALA A 131 10.20 2.15 -5.45
N ILE A 132 8.88 2.28 -5.65
CA ILE A 132 7.96 1.14 -5.80
C ILE A 132 8.38 0.26 -6.98
N ARG A 133 8.73 0.86 -8.13
CA ARG A 133 9.24 0.11 -9.29
C ARG A 133 10.51 -0.66 -8.96
N SER A 134 11.47 -0.07 -8.25
CA SER A 134 12.69 -0.77 -7.80
C SER A 134 12.36 -1.98 -6.93
N TYR A 135 11.36 -1.87 -6.05
CA TYR A 135 10.89 -3.02 -5.28
C TYR A 135 10.26 -4.11 -6.15
N ILE A 136 9.43 -3.74 -7.14
CA ILE A 136 8.88 -4.67 -8.14
C ILE A 136 9.98 -5.40 -8.89
N GLU A 137 10.98 -4.68 -9.40
CA GLU A 137 12.12 -5.28 -10.10
C GLU A 137 12.92 -6.24 -9.21
N SER A 138 13.03 -5.95 -7.91
CA SER A 138 13.75 -6.80 -6.95
C SER A 138 13.07 -8.15 -6.66
N LYS A 139 11.80 -8.30 -7.02
CA LYS A 139 11.00 -9.52 -6.84
C LYS A 139 10.66 -10.21 -8.16
N HIS A 140 11.33 -9.84 -9.24
CA HIS A 140 11.05 -10.36 -10.57
C HIS A 140 11.19 -11.90 -10.63
N GLU A 141 10.30 -12.52 -11.39
CA GLU A 141 10.32 -13.94 -11.75
C GLU A 141 10.24 -14.07 -13.27
N GLU A 142 10.93 -15.08 -13.81
CA GLU A 142 10.98 -15.44 -15.24
C GLU A 142 9.84 -16.38 -15.65
#